data_AF-V3ZIK4-F1
#
_entry.id   AF-V3ZIK4-F1
#
_cell.length_a   1.000
_cell.length_b   1.000
_cell.length_c   1.000
_cell.angle_alpha   90.00
_cell.angle_beta   90.00
_cell.angle_gamma   90.00
#
_symmetry.space_group_name_H-M   'P 1'
#
loop_
_entity.id
_entity.type
_entity.pdbx_description
1 polymer ?
#
loop_
_entity_poly.entity_id
_entity_poly.type
_entity_poly.pdbx_seq_one_letter_code
_entity_poly.pdbx_strand_id
1 'polypeptide(L)'
;MKSVDVFPAYKDILNARHTHITRQEEDFTVAELAMPDRQAYLHLSLLLLVLPLQYFVSQYMSRSESQRDYAFRSLLSNFVGFKNRYFSWQSWHKWCLNVIDKFQTKVDGRPDYAGKDDLNGESPAYEVFKYKDSKGYFSGSPNPRSPKSSEVKFRVGQVIKHKIWGYRGVIIGWDEEARAPENWLKQMHPKGKEHWRKMPNYSILVDTRDRLEAQVTYVPQENIELLMHTKVIHPLLENYFEGFDGGQYVCRPWLKSVYPHDN
;
A
#
# COMPACT_ATOMS: atom_id res chain seq x y z
N MET A 1 47.12 27.44 69.04
CA MET A 1 45.90 28.25 68.77
C MET A 1 46.28 29.73 68.78
N LYS A 2 46.43 30.31 67.60
CA LYS A 2 46.18 31.70 67.20
C LYS A 2 46.47 31.75 65.71
N SER A 3 45.40 31.76 64.92
CA SER A 3 45.40 31.81 63.46
C SER A 3 46.01 33.13 63.02
N VAL A 4 47.04 33.06 62.19
CA VAL A 4 47.64 34.23 61.54
C VAL A 4 46.66 34.70 60.48
N ASP A 5 46.21 35.96 60.61
CA ASP A 5 45.34 36.63 59.66
C ASP A 5 46.02 36.71 58.28
N VAL A 6 45.46 35.99 57.31
CA VAL A 6 45.83 36.12 55.90
C VAL A 6 45.15 37.38 55.37
N PHE A 7 45.97 38.29 54.85
CA PHE A 7 45.67 39.61 54.33
C PHE A 7 44.36 39.71 53.51
N PRO A 8 43.57 40.80 53.68
CA PRO A 8 42.28 41.02 52.98
C PRO A 8 42.39 40.93 51.44
N ALA A 9 43.52 41.38 50.88
CA ALA A 9 43.74 41.44 49.44
C ALA A 9 43.74 40.06 48.74
N TYR A 10 44.04 38.97 49.45
CA TYR A 10 44.08 37.63 48.84
C TYR A 10 42.68 37.00 48.73
N LYS A 11 41.76 37.38 49.63
CA LYS A 11 40.38 36.90 49.64
C LYS A 11 39.56 37.50 48.50
N ASP A 12 39.84 38.75 48.16
CA ASP A 12 39.21 39.45 47.05
C ASP A 12 39.65 38.89 45.68
N ILE A 13 40.93 38.52 45.54
CA ILE A 13 41.45 37.91 44.30
C ILE A 13 40.87 36.50 44.11
N LEU A 14 40.73 35.72 45.18
CA LEU A 14 40.11 34.39 45.12
C LEU A 14 38.61 34.47 44.83
N ASN A 15 37.89 35.41 45.44
CA ASN A 15 36.46 35.62 45.16
C ASN A 15 36.23 36.15 43.74
N ALA A 16 37.08 37.06 43.24
CA ALA A 16 37.02 37.55 41.86
C ALA A 16 37.35 36.46 40.84
N ARG A 17 38.33 35.58 41.11
CA ARG A 17 38.60 34.40 40.29
C ARG A 17 37.47 33.39 40.32
N HIS A 18 36.89 33.13 41.49
CA HIS A 18 35.76 32.20 41.60
C HIS A 18 34.55 32.71 40.82
N THR A 19 34.15 33.98 41.01
CA THR A 19 33.04 34.59 40.25
C THR A 19 33.32 34.67 38.75
N HIS A 20 34.57 34.90 38.32
CA HIS A 20 34.93 34.81 36.91
C HIS A 20 34.79 33.39 36.36
N ILE A 21 35.24 32.37 37.10
CA ILE A 21 35.15 30.96 36.68
C ILE A 21 33.68 30.49 36.65
N THR A 22 32.86 30.85 37.66
CA THR A 22 31.43 30.47 37.66
C THR A 22 30.66 31.15 36.55
N ARG A 23 30.95 32.43 36.27
CA ARG A 23 30.33 33.16 35.16
C ARG A 23 30.75 32.61 33.80
N GLN A 24 31.99 32.16 33.68
CA GLN A 24 32.51 31.55 32.45
C GLN A 24 31.98 30.12 32.23
N GLU A 25 31.74 29.36 33.30
CA GLU A 25 31.05 28.04 33.24
C GLU A 25 29.54 28.18 32.98
N GLU A 26 28.87 29.20 33.55
CA GLU A 26 27.48 29.54 33.22
C GLU A 26 27.34 30.05 31.78
N ASP A 27 28.22 30.93 31.30
CA ASP A 27 28.21 31.39 29.90
C ASP A 27 28.52 30.24 28.91
N PHE A 28 29.37 29.28 29.29
CA PHE A 28 29.67 28.09 28.47
C PHE A 28 28.49 27.10 28.44
N THR A 29 27.82 26.86 29.57
CA THR A 29 26.64 25.98 29.62
C THR A 29 25.40 26.61 28.97
N VAL A 30 25.22 27.93 29.05
CA VAL A 30 24.12 28.64 28.38
C VAL A 30 24.35 28.74 26.87
N ALA A 31 25.61 28.84 26.41
CA ALA A 31 25.97 28.77 25.00
C ALA A 31 25.80 27.36 24.40
N GLU A 32 26.02 26.31 25.20
CA GLU A 32 25.86 24.91 24.77
C GLU A 32 24.40 24.41 24.84
N LEU A 33 23.53 25.11 25.59
CA LEU A 33 22.07 24.97 25.59
C LEU A 33 21.36 25.93 24.61
N ALA A 34 22.10 26.69 23.81
CA ALA A 34 21.54 27.42 22.70
C ALA A 34 21.07 26.41 21.64
N MET A 35 19.75 26.31 21.48
CA MET A 35 19.07 25.42 20.55
C MET A 35 19.80 25.33 19.21
N PRO A 36 19.90 24.12 18.59
CA PRO A 36 20.57 23.96 17.31
C PRO A 36 20.06 25.03 16.35
N ASP A 37 21.00 25.70 15.68
CA ASP A 37 20.70 26.82 14.79
C ASP A 37 19.42 26.55 14.02
N ARG A 38 18.48 27.50 13.97
CA ARG A 38 17.24 27.33 13.19
C ARG A 38 17.54 26.90 11.76
N GLN A 39 18.71 27.28 11.26
CA GLN A 39 19.31 26.82 10.01
C GLN A 39 19.62 25.32 10.01
N ALA A 40 20.20 24.74 11.06
CA ALA A 40 20.45 23.30 11.19
C ALA A 40 19.15 22.48 11.14
N TYR A 41 18.07 22.93 11.80
CA TYR A 41 16.77 22.28 11.68
C TYR A 41 16.18 22.41 10.29
N LEU A 42 16.35 23.56 9.63
CA LEU A 42 15.91 23.74 8.24
C LEU A 42 16.72 22.87 7.29
N HIS A 43 18.03 22.75 7.46
CA HIS A 43 18.89 21.88 6.68
C HIS A 43 18.56 20.40 6.92
N LEU A 44 18.36 19.98 8.17
CA LEU A 44 17.94 18.62 8.52
C LEU A 44 16.56 18.30 7.93
N SER A 45 15.62 19.25 8.02
CA SER A 45 14.28 19.14 7.45
C SER A 45 14.33 19.05 5.93
N LEU A 46 15.18 19.86 5.28
CA LEU A 46 15.42 19.81 3.84
C LEU A 46 16.01 18.45 3.43
N LEU A 47 17.01 17.95 4.15
CA LEU A 47 17.63 16.64 3.92
C LEU A 47 16.64 15.48 4.11
N LEU A 48 15.79 15.56 5.13
CA LEU A 48 14.71 14.58 5.36
C LEU A 48 13.63 14.61 4.27
N LEU A 49 13.42 15.76 3.63
CA LEU A 49 12.45 15.93 2.55
C LEU A 49 13.03 15.57 1.18
N VAL A 50 14.36 15.67 1.02
CA VAL A 50 15.09 15.33 -0.21
C VAL A 50 14.94 13.86 -0.58
N LEU A 51 15.04 12.91 0.36
CA LEU A 51 14.96 11.48 0.02
C LEU A 51 13.55 11.05 -0.48
N PRO A 52 12.45 11.47 0.17
CA PRO A 52 11.09 11.26 -0.33
C PRO A 52 10.83 11.95 -1.65
N LEU A 53 11.32 13.18 -1.80
CA LEU A 53 11.17 13.96 -3.02
C LEU A 53 11.93 13.31 -4.18
N GLN A 54 13.16 12.83 -3.94
CA GLN A 54 13.99 12.15 -4.93
C GLN A 54 13.40 10.79 -5.33
N TYR A 55 12.82 10.04 -4.38
CA TYR A 55 12.08 8.82 -4.68
C TYR A 55 10.81 9.11 -5.50
N PHE A 56 10.07 10.16 -5.14
CA PHE A 56 8.85 10.59 -5.84
C PHE A 56 9.16 11.05 -7.28
N VAL A 57 10.18 11.88 -7.44
CA VAL A 57 10.71 12.33 -8.73
C VAL A 57 11.20 11.14 -9.55
N SER A 58 11.94 10.19 -8.96
CA SER A 58 12.43 9.00 -9.65
C SER A 58 11.29 8.12 -10.19
N GLN A 59 10.21 7.95 -9.42
CA GLN A 59 9.03 7.16 -9.84
C GLN A 59 8.23 7.83 -10.97
N TYR A 60 8.24 9.16 -11.06
CA TYR A 60 7.41 9.91 -12.02
C TYR A 60 8.17 10.52 -13.21
N MET A 61 9.49 10.72 -13.10
CA MET A 61 10.31 11.39 -14.14
C MET A 61 10.95 10.45 -15.16
N SER A 62 10.70 9.14 -15.06
CA SER A 62 11.22 8.13 -16.00
C SER A 62 10.33 7.93 -17.25
N ARG A 63 9.58 8.95 -17.71
CA ARG A 63 8.74 8.83 -18.91
C ARG A 63 8.82 10.09 -19.81
N SER A 64 8.78 9.85 -21.12
CA SER A 64 9.07 10.73 -22.27
C SER A 64 8.66 12.22 -22.19
N GLU A 65 9.32 13.08 -22.99
CA GLU A 65 9.23 14.55 -22.93
C GLU A 65 7.82 15.14 -22.99
N SER A 66 6.91 14.57 -23.80
CA SER A 66 5.53 15.06 -23.93
C SER A 66 4.63 14.71 -22.74
N GLN A 67 4.96 13.66 -21.98
CA GLN A 67 4.23 13.23 -20.80
C GLN A 67 4.62 14.05 -19.56
N ARG A 68 5.84 14.60 -19.54
CA ARG A 68 6.35 15.48 -18.46
C ARG A 68 5.55 16.76 -18.33
N ASP A 69 5.24 17.42 -19.45
CA ASP A 69 4.49 18.69 -19.44
C ASP A 69 3.04 18.53 -18.97
N TYR A 70 2.40 17.43 -19.38
CA TYR A 70 1.05 17.10 -18.91
C TYR A 70 1.02 16.74 -17.42
N ALA A 71 2.01 15.96 -16.96
CA ALA A 71 2.16 15.61 -15.55
C ALA A 71 2.42 16.85 -14.68
N PHE A 72 3.20 17.81 -15.18
CA PHE A 72 3.50 19.05 -14.46
C PHE A 72 2.27 19.94 -14.30
N ARG A 73 1.48 20.10 -15.37
CA ARG A 73 0.23 20.87 -15.34
C ARG A 73 -0.82 20.22 -14.45
N SER A 74 -0.90 18.89 -14.44
CA SER A 74 -1.78 18.11 -13.55
C SER A 74 -1.34 18.21 -12.08
N LEU A 75 -0.03 18.25 -11.80
CA LEU A 75 0.50 18.44 -10.45
C LEU A 75 0.11 19.81 -9.88
N LEU A 76 0.21 20.87 -10.68
CA LEU A 76 -0.14 22.23 -10.27
C LEU A 76 -1.64 22.39 -9.99
N SER A 77 -2.51 21.76 -10.77
CA SER A 77 -3.96 21.81 -10.54
C SER A 77 -4.42 20.98 -9.34
N ASN A 78 -3.65 19.95 -8.95
CA ASN A 78 -3.99 19.03 -7.87
C ASN A 78 -3.36 19.38 -6.51
N PHE A 79 -2.61 20.49 -6.43
CA PHE A 79 -1.84 20.87 -5.22
C PHE A 79 -2.72 21.07 -3.97
N VAL A 80 -3.97 21.49 -4.15
CA VAL A 80 -4.96 21.65 -3.07
C VAL A 80 -5.42 20.28 -2.52
N GLY A 81 -5.62 19.28 -3.39
CA GLY A 81 -5.96 17.91 -3.00
C GLY A 81 -4.76 17.13 -2.44
N PHE A 82 -3.57 17.44 -2.93
CA PHE A 82 -2.30 16.88 -2.46
C PHE A 82 -2.01 17.26 -0.99
N LYS A 83 -2.20 18.54 -0.62
CA LYS A 83 -2.07 19.01 0.76
C LYS A 83 -2.99 18.24 1.72
N ASN A 84 -4.25 18.02 1.35
CA ASN A 84 -5.19 17.34 2.24
C ASN A 84 -4.95 15.81 2.31
N ARG A 85 -4.32 15.21 1.29
CA ARG A 85 -4.10 13.75 1.20
C ARG A 85 -2.76 13.30 1.78
N TYR A 86 -1.70 14.09 1.64
CA TYR A 86 -0.34 13.73 2.09
C TYR A 86 0.10 14.45 3.37
N PHE A 87 -0.46 15.64 3.66
CA PHE A 87 -0.16 16.40 4.89
C PHE A 87 -1.20 16.21 6.00
N SER A 88 -2.04 15.17 5.93
CA SER A 88 -2.77 14.71 7.13
C SER A 88 -1.81 13.94 8.04
N TRP A 89 -1.69 14.38 9.30
CA TRP A 89 -0.76 13.84 10.30
C TRP A 89 -0.78 12.30 10.37
N GLN A 90 -1.95 11.67 10.25
CA GLN A 90 -2.10 10.20 10.28
C GLN A 90 -1.51 9.50 9.04
N SER A 91 -1.60 10.11 7.87
CA SER A 91 -1.10 9.52 6.61
C SER A 91 0.40 9.71 6.48
N TRP A 92 0.90 10.87 6.88
CA TRP A 92 2.34 11.15 6.98
C TRP A 92 3.01 10.22 7.99
N HIS A 93 2.39 9.99 9.15
CA HIS A 93 2.88 9.03 10.15
C HIS A 93 2.96 7.60 9.58
N LYS A 94 1.91 7.10 8.91
CA LYS A 94 1.92 5.78 8.27
C LYS A 94 2.98 5.65 7.19
N TRP A 95 3.16 6.70 6.38
CA TRP A 95 4.18 6.72 5.35
C TRP A 95 5.59 6.74 5.96
N CYS A 96 5.87 7.56 6.98
CA CYS A 96 7.14 7.59 7.69
C CYS A 96 7.48 6.22 8.30
N LEU A 97 6.52 5.57 8.97
CA LEU A 97 6.71 4.23 9.53
C LEU A 97 7.05 3.19 8.45
N ASN A 98 6.40 3.25 7.29
CA ASN A 98 6.70 2.35 6.18
C ASN A 98 8.08 2.61 5.54
N VAL A 99 8.55 3.87 5.54
CA VAL A 99 9.89 4.21 5.04
C VAL A 99 10.96 3.75 6.01
N ILE A 100 10.73 3.95 7.32
CA ILE A 100 11.63 3.47 8.38
C ILE A 100 11.71 1.94 8.36
N ASP A 101 10.57 1.24 8.26
CA ASP A 101 10.52 -0.23 8.16
C ASP A 101 11.27 -0.76 6.92
N LYS A 102 11.09 -0.11 5.75
CA LYS A 102 11.84 -0.45 4.52
C LYS A 102 13.34 -0.19 4.62
N PHE A 103 13.75 0.81 5.39
CA PHE A 103 15.17 1.09 5.61
C PHE A 103 15.77 0.13 6.63
N GLN A 104 15.02 -0.19 7.69
CA GLN A 104 15.41 -1.10 8.76
C GLN A 104 15.52 -2.55 8.28
N THR A 105 14.60 -2.99 7.44
CA THR A 105 14.69 -4.29 6.74
C THR A 105 15.90 -4.39 5.80
N LYS A 106 16.35 -3.28 5.20
CA LYS A 106 17.59 -3.22 4.40
C LYS A 106 18.87 -3.28 5.24
N VAL A 107 18.84 -2.78 6.48
CA VAL A 107 20.01 -2.73 7.37
C VAL A 107 20.19 -4.04 8.16
N ASP A 108 19.09 -4.72 8.51
CA ASP A 108 19.13 -5.94 9.34
C ASP A 108 19.41 -7.25 8.58
N GLY A 109 19.72 -7.18 7.28
CA GLY A 109 20.08 -8.36 6.48
C GLY A 109 18.99 -9.43 6.38
N ARG A 110 17.73 -9.11 6.72
CA ARG A 110 16.58 -10.01 6.51
C ARG A 110 16.37 -10.15 5.00
N PRO A 111 16.24 -11.38 4.47
CA PRO A 111 16.09 -11.59 3.03
C PRO A 111 14.85 -10.85 2.52
N ASP A 112 15.08 -10.01 1.52
CA ASP A 112 14.07 -9.28 0.77
C ASP A 112 13.23 -10.29 -0.02
N TYR A 113 12.02 -10.58 0.46
CA TYR A 113 11.03 -11.38 -0.27
C TYR A 113 10.36 -10.58 -1.40
N ALA A 114 11.07 -9.59 -1.98
CA ALA A 114 10.71 -8.96 -3.23
C ALA A 114 10.96 -9.94 -4.39
N GLY A 115 9.96 -10.79 -4.65
CA GLY A 115 9.62 -11.35 -5.95
C GLY A 115 10.77 -11.59 -6.93
N LYS A 116 11.76 -12.40 -6.54
CA LYS A 116 12.58 -13.10 -7.53
C LYS A 116 11.74 -14.29 -7.98
N ASP A 117 11.26 -14.21 -9.21
CA ASP A 117 10.61 -15.33 -9.88
C ASP A 117 11.59 -16.51 -9.87
N ASP A 118 11.31 -17.51 -9.04
CA ASP A 118 12.05 -18.76 -9.05
C ASP A 118 11.72 -19.49 -10.36
N LEU A 119 12.74 -19.88 -11.12
CA LEU A 119 12.60 -20.58 -12.40
C LEU A 119 11.85 -21.91 -12.25
N ASN A 120 11.72 -22.42 -11.02
CA ASN A 120 10.99 -23.64 -10.67
C ASN A 120 9.48 -23.44 -10.44
N GLY A 121 8.93 -22.24 -10.64
CA GLY A 121 7.48 -22.06 -10.80
C GLY A 121 6.64 -22.12 -9.51
N GLU A 122 7.26 -22.17 -8.34
CA GLU A 122 6.55 -22.01 -7.07
C GLU A 122 6.29 -20.51 -6.83
N SER A 123 5.09 -20.06 -7.22
CA SER A 123 4.69 -18.67 -7.06
C SER A 123 4.58 -18.32 -5.56
N PRO A 124 5.33 -17.33 -5.03
CA PRO A 124 5.29 -16.95 -3.60
C PRO A 124 3.89 -16.56 -3.11
N ALA A 125 3.00 -16.19 -4.04
CA ALA A 125 1.62 -15.88 -3.74
C ALA A 125 0.79 -17.12 -3.35
N TYR A 126 1.08 -18.31 -3.90
CA TYR A 126 0.28 -19.52 -3.67
C TYR A 126 0.29 -19.96 -2.20
N GLU A 127 1.45 -19.95 -1.56
CA GLU A 127 1.58 -20.28 -0.15
C GLU A 127 0.93 -19.22 0.74
N VAL A 128 1.14 -17.94 0.44
CA VAL A 128 0.51 -16.83 1.18
C VAL A 128 -1.02 -16.84 1.06
N PHE A 129 -1.56 -17.21 -0.11
CA PHE A 129 -3.00 -17.42 -0.29
C PHE A 129 -3.50 -18.62 0.54
N LYS A 130 -2.75 -19.73 0.57
CA LYS A 130 -3.10 -20.94 1.35
C LYS A 130 -3.21 -20.67 2.87
N TYR A 131 -2.42 -19.74 3.41
CA TYR A 131 -2.42 -19.42 4.84
C TYR A 131 -3.37 -18.26 5.24
N LYS A 132 -3.86 -17.45 4.30
CA LYS A 132 -4.71 -16.28 4.62
C LYS A 132 -6.20 -16.58 4.79
N ASP A 133 -6.74 -17.64 4.19
CA ASP A 133 -8.14 -18.02 4.39
C ASP A 133 -8.33 -19.55 4.37
N SER A 134 -8.25 -20.18 5.56
CA SER A 134 -8.48 -21.62 5.71
C SER A 134 -9.87 -22.06 5.25
N LYS A 135 -10.84 -21.13 5.17
CA LYS A 135 -12.21 -21.43 4.77
C LYS A 135 -12.46 -21.25 3.28
N GLY A 136 -11.49 -20.70 2.53
CA GLY A 136 -11.54 -20.55 1.08
C GLY A 136 -12.78 -19.79 0.59
N TYR A 137 -13.23 -18.79 1.34
CA TYR A 137 -14.38 -17.98 0.96
C TYR A 137 -14.07 -17.10 -0.25
N PHE A 138 -15.11 -16.62 -0.93
CA PHE A 138 -15.02 -15.67 -2.03
C PHE A 138 -14.04 -16.15 -3.11
N SER A 139 -14.16 -17.40 -3.54
CA SER A 139 -13.29 -18.09 -4.49
C SER A 139 -11.82 -18.26 -4.05
N GLY A 140 -11.51 -18.04 -2.77
CA GLY A 140 -10.16 -18.11 -2.20
C GLY A 140 -9.63 -19.53 -1.93
N SER A 141 -10.40 -20.59 -2.20
CA SER A 141 -9.92 -21.97 -2.04
C SER A 141 -8.74 -22.26 -2.99
N PRO A 142 -7.68 -22.95 -2.55
CA PRO A 142 -6.54 -23.31 -3.41
C PRO A 142 -6.79 -24.54 -4.30
N ASN A 143 -7.88 -25.29 -4.07
CA ASN A 143 -8.12 -26.56 -4.76
C ASN A 143 -8.41 -26.35 -6.26
N PRO A 144 -7.90 -27.16 -7.20
CA PRO A 144 -8.28 -27.01 -8.61
C PRO A 144 -9.80 -27.16 -8.83
N ARG A 145 -10.39 -26.29 -9.65
CA ARG A 145 -11.80 -26.33 -10.08
C ARG A 145 -11.95 -27.25 -11.28
N SER A 146 -11.99 -28.55 -11.01
CA SER A 146 -12.09 -29.58 -12.05
C SER A 146 -12.92 -30.77 -11.56
N PRO A 147 -13.90 -31.28 -12.35
CA PRO A 147 -14.32 -30.76 -13.65
C PRO A 147 -15.04 -29.40 -13.51
N LYS A 148 -15.09 -28.63 -14.60
CA LYS A 148 -15.88 -27.40 -14.63
C LYS A 148 -17.36 -27.72 -14.84
N SER A 149 -18.23 -27.33 -13.91
CA SER A 149 -19.68 -27.44 -14.09
C SER A 149 -20.18 -26.63 -15.30
N SER A 150 -21.14 -27.19 -16.04
CA SER A 150 -21.81 -26.52 -17.16
C SER A 150 -22.63 -25.28 -16.75
N GLU A 151 -22.91 -25.13 -15.45
CA GLU A 151 -23.64 -23.97 -14.91
C GLU A 151 -22.79 -22.70 -14.85
N VAL A 152 -21.45 -22.85 -14.83
CA VAL A 152 -20.48 -21.74 -14.76
C VAL A 152 -20.32 -21.12 -16.15
N LYS A 153 -20.97 -19.96 -16.37
CA LYS A 153 -21.04 -19.29 -17.67
C LYS A 153 -19.84 -18.43 -18.00
N PHE A 154 -19.19 -17.83 -17.00
CA PHE A 154 -18.08 -16.90 -17.19
C PHE A 154 -16.76 -17.54 -16.77
N ARG A 155 -15.65 -16.97 -17.25
CA ARG A 155 -14.28 -17.45 -17.02
C ARG A 155 -13.46 -16.40 -16.28
N VAL A 156 -12.47 -16.86 -15.53
CA VAL A 156 -11.44 -15.99 -14.97
C VAL A 156 -10.72 -15.23 -16.09
N GLY A 157 -10.43 -13.95 -15.86
CA GLY A 157 -9.83 -13.05 -16.84
C GLY A 157 -10.82 -12.31 -17.74
N GLN A 158 -12.10 -12.71 -17.78
CA GLN A 158 -13.10 -11.98 -18.53
C GLN A 158 -13.48 -10.66 -17.83
N VAL A 159 -13.71 -9.64 -18.65
CA VAL A 159 -14.15 -8.32 -18.19
C VAL A 159 -15.67 -8.26 -18.25
N ILE A 160 -16.25 -7.66 -17.21
CA ILE A 160 -17.69 -7.62 -17.00
C ILE A 160 -18.17 -6.20 -16.67
N LYS A 161 -19.48 -6.02 -16.77
CA LYS A 161 -20.23 -4.92 -16.17
C LYS A 161 -21.28 -5.51 -15.22
N HIS A 162 -21.39 -4.93 -14.03
CA HIS A 162 -22.43 -5.31 -13.09
C HIS A 162 -23.78 -4.73 -13.55
N LYS A 163 -24.81 -5.57 -13.71
CA LYS A 163 -26.11 -5.16 -14.28
C LYS A 163 -26.84 -4.10 -13.46
N ILE A 164 -26.85 -4.24 -12.14
CA ILE A 164 -27.58 -3.32 -11.24
C ILE A 164 -26.77 -2.03 -11.00
N TRP A 165 -25.50 -2.16 -10.61
CA TRP A 165 -24.67 -1.03 -10.19
C TRP A 165 -23.81 -0.40 -11.31
N GLY A 166 -23.76 -1.00 -12.49
CA GLY A 166 -23.12 -0.44 -13.68
C GLY A 166 -21.59 -0.40 -13.70
N TYR A 167 -20.90 -0.81 -12.63
CA TYR A 167 -19.43 -0.78 -12.58
C TYR A 167 -18.81 -1.90 -13.41
N ARG A 168 -17.60 -1.65 -13.91
CA ARG A 168 -16.78 -2.61 -14.63
C ARG A 168 -15.84 -3.34 -13.69
N GLY A 169 -15.44 -4.55 -14.08
CA GLY A 169 -14.44 -5.30 -13.35
C GLY A 169 -13.94 -6.51 -14.12
N VAL A 170 -12.93 -7.17 -13.59
CA VAL A 170 -12.39 -8.41 -14.15
C VAL A 170 -12.61 -9.55 -13.15
N ILE A 171 -13.07 -10.70 -13.65
CA ILE A 171 -13.27 -11.91 -12.86
C ILE A 171 -11.91 -12.48 -12.47
N ILE A 172 -11.67 -12.65 -11.18
CA ILE A 172 -10.45 -13.27 -10.62
C ILE A 172 -10.68 -14.66 -10.03
N GLY A 173 -11.93 -15.10 -9.92
CA GLY A 173 -12.28 -16.41 -9.42
C GLY A 173 -13.79 -16.64 -9.39
N TRP A 174 -14.18 -17.90 -9.23
CA TRP A 174 -15.57 -18.32 -9.11
C TRP A 174 -15.72 -19.52 -8.19
N ASP A 175 -16.90 -19.64 -7.59
CA ASP A 175 -17.39 -20.83 -6.89
C ASP A 175 -18.70 -21.29 -7.53
N GLU A 176 -18.92 -22.60 -7.69
CA GLU A 176 -20.14 -23.16 -8.29
C GLU A 176 -21.39 -22.87 -7.45
N GLU A 177 -21.21 -22.86 -6.13
CA GLU A 177 -22.18 -22.42 -5.15
C GLU A 177 -21.58 -21.29 -4.30
N ALA A 178 -22.41 -20.41 -3.75
CA ALA A 178 -21.90 -19.26 -3.01
C ALA A 178 -21.14 -19.68 -1.75
N ARG A 179 -19.81 -19.49 -1.75
CA ARG A 179 -18.95 -19.78 -0.60
C ARG A 179 -18.54 -18.49 0.12
N ALA A 180 -19.33 -18.07 1.10
CA ALA A 180 -19.04 -16.89 1.94
C ALA A 180 -19.54 -17.12 3.38
N PRO A 181 -19.10 -16.29 4.36
CA PRO A 181 -19.62 -16.35 5.72
C PRO A 181 -21.16 -16.21 5.75
N GLU A 182 -21.83 -17.02 6.58
CA GLU A 182 -23.30 -17.08 6.61
C GLU A 182 -23.95 -15.73 6.95
N ASN A 183 -23.33 -14.97 7.86
CA ASN A 183 -23.75 -13.61 8.18
C ASN A 183 -23.64 -12.65 6.98
N TRP A 184 -22.58 -12.79 6.17
CA TRP A 184 -22.40 -12.01 4.95
C TRP A 184 -23.45 -12.38 3.90
N LEU A 185 -23.70 -13.68 3.68
CA LEU A 185 -24.72 -14.15 2.74
C LEU A 185 -26.11 -13.65 3.12
N LYS A 186 -26.47 -13.64 4.41
CA LYS A 186 -27.76 -13.08 4.88
C LYS A 186 -27.91 -11.58 4.60
N GLN A 187 -26.80 -10.83 4.58
CA GLN A 187 -26.82 -9.39 4.30
C GLN A 187 -26.85 -9.10 2.80
N MET A 188 -26.08 -9.84 2.01
CA MET A 188 -25.88 -9.56 0.59
C MET A 188 -26.87 -10.29 -0.32
N HIS A 189 -27.47 -11.39 0.14
CA HIS A 189 -28.52 -12.10 -0.57
C HIS A 189 -29.87 -11.76 0.09
N PRO A 190 -30.64 -10.81 -0.46
CA PRO A 190 -31.90 -10.39 0.12
C PRO A 190 -32.95 -11.52 0.07
N LYS A 191 -34.02 -11.37 0.85
CA LYS A 191 -35.18 -12.28 0.81
C LYS A 191 -35.73 -12.38 -0.61
N GLY A 192 -36.01 -13.60 -1.09
CA GLY A 192 -36.45 -13.87 -2.46
C GLY A 192 -35.32 -14.09 -3.46
N LYS A 193 -34.05 -14.08 -3.02
CA LYS A 193 -32.85 -14.41 -3.81
C LYS A 193 -32.09 -15.61 -3.25
N GLU A 194 -32.80 -16.57 -2.64
CA GLU A 194 -32.22 -17.76 -2.02
C GLU A 194 -31.46 -18.62 -3.04
N HIS A 195 -31.89 -18.61 -4.30
CA HIS A 195 -31.23 -19.31 -5.40
C HIS A 195 -29.81 -18.79 -5.68
N TRP A 196 -29.46 -17.56 -5.25
CA TRP A 196 -28.09 -17.03 -5.36
C TRP A 196 -27.06 -17.87 -4.60
N ARG A 197 -27.49 -18.63 -3.59
CA ARG A 197 -26.62 -19.52 -2.83
C ARG A 197 -26.24 -20.78 -3.60
N LYS A 198 -27.12 -21.24 -4.50
CA LYS A 198 -26.97 -22.49 -5.26
C LYS A 198 -26.54 -22.25 -6.72
N MET A 199 -26.11 -21.05 -7.04
CA MET A 199 -25.64 -20.71 -8.39
C MET A 199 -24.21 -20.21 -8.34
N PRO A 200 -23.53 -20.16 -9.49
CA PRO A 200 -22.17 -19.64 -9.54
C PRO A 200 -22.08 -18.19 -9.06
N ASN A 201 -21.10 -17.93 -8.23
CA ASN A 201 -20.75 -16.59 -7.76
C ASN A 201 -19.29 -16.30 -8.08
N TYR A 202 -19.00 -15.04 -8.35
CA TYR A 202 -17.72 -14.61 -8.93
C TYR A 202 -17.07 -13.53 -8.08
N SER A 203 -15.77 -13.66 -7.86
CA SER A 203 -14.94 -12.60 -7.28
C SER A 203 -14.40 -11.70 -8.38
N ILE A 204 -14.55 -10.39 -8.19
CA ILE A 204 -14.35 -9.39 -9.23
C ILE A 204 -13.49 -8.26 -8.68
N LEU A 205 -12.40 -7.92 -9.38
CA LEU A 205 -11.66 -6.68 -9.15
C LEU A 205 -12.40 -5.54 -9.85
N VAL A 206 -12.85 -4.56 -9.08
CA VAL A 206 -13.65 -3.44 -9.60
C VAL A 206 -12.74 -2.36 -10.19
N ASP A 207 -13.11 -1.80 -11.34
CA ASP A 207 -12.37 -0.69 -11.95
C ASP A 207 -12.34 0.54 -11.03
N THR A 208 -11.15 1.03 -10.71
CA THR A 208 -10.96 2.22 -9.84
C THR A 208 -11.44 3.52 -10.48
N ARG A 209 -11.79 3.53 -11.77
CA ARG A 209 -12.48 4.66 -12.40
C ARG A 209 -13.97 4.68 -12.08
N ASP A 210 -14.55 3.53 -11.74
CA ASP A 210 -15.98 3.41 -11.47
C ASP A 210 -16.29 3.48 -9.95
N ARG A 211 -15.27 3.36 -9.10
CA ARG A 211 -15.38 3.42 -7.63
C ARG A 211 -14.20 4.16 -7.02
N LEU A 212 -14.46 4.95 -5.98
CA LEU A 212 -13.44 5.77 -5.30
C LEU A 212 -12.30 4.93 -4.69
N GLU A 213 -12.63 3.72 -4.22
CA GLU A 213 -11.68 2.82 -3.56
C GLU A 213 -11.50 1.54 -4.39
N ALA A 214 -10.26 1.05 -4.41
CA ALA A 214 -9.94 -0.25 -4.97
C ALA A 214 -10.57 -1.34 -4.10
N GLN A 215 -11.46 -2.14 -4.69
CA GLN A 215 -12.23 -3.14 -3.96
C GLN A 215 -12.40 -4.42 -4.77
N VAL A 216 -12.57 -5.52 -4.03
CA VAL A 216 -12.95 -6.82 -4.56
C VAL A 216 -14.40 -7.08 -4.16
N THR A 217 -15.24 -7.45 -5.11
CA THR A 217 -16.66 -7.74 -4.88
C THR A 217 -16.97 -9.18 -5.22
N TYR A 218 -17.93 -9.77 -4.49
CA TYR A 218 -18.44 -11.11 -4.75
C TYR A 218 -19.88 -11.03 -5.26
N VAL A 219 -20.13 -11.56 -6.45
CA VAL A 219 -21.32 -11.24 -7.25
C VAL A 219 -21.97 -12.52 -7.82
N PRO A 220 -23.29 -12.68 -7.72
CA PRO A 220 -24.00 -13.81 -8.32
C PRO A 220 -24.01 -13.72 -9.85
N GLN A 221 -23.96 -14.87 -10.53
CA GLN A 221 -23.90 -14.98 -11.99
C GLN A 221 -24.95 -14.12 -12.72
N GLU A 222 -26.17 -14.05 -12.19
CA GLU A 222 -27.26 -13.32 -12.86
C GLU A 222 -27.02 -11.81 -12.96
N ASN A 223 -26.18 -11.24 -12.09
CA ASN A 223 -25.87 -9.81 -12.05
C ASN A 223 -24.68 -9.41 -12.94
N ILE A 224 -24.15 -10.35 -13.71
CA ILE A 224 -22.96 -10.16 -14.54
C ILE A 224 -23.34 -10.10 -16.02
N GLU A 225 -22.78 -9.12 -16.72
CA GLU A 225 -22.82 -8.96 -18.17
C GLU A 225 -21.38 -8.88 -18.71
N LEU A 226 -21.07 -9.61 -19.80
CA LEU A 226 -19.73 -9.56 -20.39
C LEU A 226 -19.49 -8.24 -21.11
N LEU A 227 -18.28 -7.72 -20.95
CA LEU A 227 -17.84 -6.49 -21.60
C LEU A 227 -16.52 -6.73 -22.31
N MET A 228 -16.57 -6.81 -23.64
CA MET A 228 -15.40 -7.06 -24.47
C MET A 228 -14.57 -5.79 -24.68
N HIS A 229 -13.30 -5.96 -25.08
CA HIS A 229 -12.41 -4.89 -25.53
C HIS A 229 -12.20 -3.74 -24.53
N THR A 230 -12.40 -4.00 -23.24
CA THR A 230 -12.28 -2.99 -22.19
C THR A 230 -11.23 -3.42 -21.18
N LYS A 231 -10.21 -2.58 -20.97
CA LYS A 231 -9.24 -2.78 -19.88
C LYS A 231 -9.78 -2.19 -18.58
N VAL A 232 -9.56 -2.92 -17.49
CA VAL A 232 -9.82 -2.53 -16.10
C VAL A 232 -8.55 -1.93 -15.49
N ILE A 233 -8.73 -0.91 -14.64
CA ILE A 233 -7.65 -0.35 -13.82
C ILE A 233 -7.87 -0.79 -12.37
N HIS A 234 -6.93 -1.56 -11.81
CA HIS A 234 -6.98 -1.97 -10.40
C HIS A 234 -5.56 -2.26 -9.88
N PRO A 235 -5.19 -1.86 -8.66
CA PRO A 235 -3.83 -2.05 -8.13
C PRO A 235 -3.42 -3.52 -7.97
N LEU A 236 -4.38 -4.44 -7.78
CA LEU A 236 -4.10 -5.87 -7.63
C LEU A 236 -4.07 -6.63 -8.96
N LEU A 237 -4.27 -5.96 -10.09
CA LEU A 237 -4.47 -6.62 -11.38
C LEU A 237 -3.25 -7.48 -11.79
N GLU A 238 -2.05 -6.95 -11.56
CA GLU A 238 -0.78 -7.62 -11.86
C GLU A 238 -0.52 -8.87 -11.00
N ASN A 239 -1.24 -9.06 -9.89
CA ASN A 239 -1.10 -10.26 -9.05
C ASN A 239 -1.78 -11.49 -9.68
N TYR A 240 -2.81 -11.27 -10.52
CA TYR A 240 -3.63 -12.33 -11.12
C TYR A 240 -3.32 -12.55 -12.60
N PHE A 241 -2.92 -11.49 -13.31
CA PHE A 241 -2.80 -11.51 -14.77
C PHE A 241 -1.43 -11.04 -15.26
N GLU A 242 -0.97 -11.62 -16.35
CA GLU A 242 0.28 -11.24 -17.04
C GLU A 242 0.06 -10.08 -18.02
N GLY A 243 -1.15 -9.98 -18.58
CA GLY A 243 -1.48 -8.97 -19.57
C GLY A 243 -2.93 -9.05 -20.04
N PHE A 244 -3.26 -8.22 -21.03
CA PHE A 244 -4.57 -8.18 -21.66
C PHE A 244 -4.41 -8.39 -23.17
N ASP A 245 -5.05 -9.41 -23.72
CA ASP A 245 -4.89 -9.86 -25.11
C ASP A 245 -5.77 -9.07 -26.12
N GLY A 246 -6.61 -8.16 -25.63
CA GLY A 246 -7.56 -7.40 -26.45
C GLY A 246 -9.02 -7.80 -26.21
N GLY A 247 -9.27 -9.00 -25.68
CA GLY A 247 -10.60 -9.49 -25.28
C GLY A 247 -10.68 -9.79 -23.78
N GLN A 248 -9.70 -10.51 -23.24
CA GLN A 248 -9.64 -10.96 -21.85
C GLN A 248 -8.23 -10.81 -21.26
N TYR A 249 -8.12 -11.00 -19.96
CA TYR A 249 -6.85 -11.02 -19.27
C TYR A 249 -6.23 -12.42 -19.29
N VAL A 250 -4.92 -12.48 -19.53
CA VAL A 250 -4.15 -13.72 -19.53
C VAL A 250 -3.78 -14.06 -18.09
N CYS A 251 -4.35 -15.15 -17.57
CA CYS A 251 -4.10 -15.64 -16.22
C CYS A 251 -2.63 -16.03 -16.01
N ARG A 252 -2.08 -15.66 -14.85
CA ARG A 252 -0.79 -16.17 -14.36
C ARG A 252 -0.85 -17.68 -14.12
N PRO A 253 0.30 -18.39 -14.10
CA PRO A 253 0.34 -19.85 -13.97
C PRO A 253 -0.37 -20.39 -12.72
N TRP A 254 -0.22 -19.71 -11.58
CA TRP A 254 -0.87 -20.11 -10.33
C TRP A 254 -2.41 -20.00 -10.41
N LEU A 255 -2.94 -19.05 -11.17
CA LEU A 255 -4.38 -18.88 -11.32
C LEU A 255 -4.94 -19.92 -12.30
N LYS A 256 -4.16 -20.25 -13.34
CA LYS A 256 -4.46 -21.35 -14.26
C LYS A 256 -4.46 -22.71 -13.57
N SER A 257 -3.61 -22.95 -12.57
CA SER A 257 -3.62 -24.21 -11.83
C SER A 257 -4.88 -24.37 -10.96
N VAL A 258 -5.44 -23.26 -10.46
CA VAL A 258 -6.71 -23.26 -9.72
C VAL A 258 -7.91 -23.36 -10.68
N TYR A 259 -7.85 -22.73 -11.85
CA TYR A 259 -8.93 -22.72 -12.86
C TYR A 259 -8.45 -23.28 -14.21
N PRO A 260 -8.18 -24.61 -14.31
CA PRO A 260 -7.52 -25.19 -15.47
C PRO A 260 -8.35 -25.14 -16.76
N HIS A 261 -9.68 -24.97 -16.65
CA HIS A 261 -10.63 -25.00 -17.77
C HIS A 261 -11.04 -23.61 -18.28
N ASP A 262 -10.38 -22.55 -17.81
CA ASP A 262 -10.79 -21.15 -18.06
C ASP A 262 -9.94 -20.40 -19.11
N ASN A 263 -9.04 -21.09 -19.82
CA ASN A 263 -8.22 -20.49 -20.89
C ASN A 263 -9.06 -19.99 -22.08
#